data_AF-A0A1G7PBR4-F1
#
_entry.id   AF-A0A1G7PBR4-F1
#
_cell.length_a   1.000
_cell.length_b   1.000
_cell.length_c   1.000
_cell.angle_alpha   90.00
_cell.angle_beta   90.00
_cell.angle_gamma   90.00
#
_symmetry.space_group_name_H-M   'P 1'
#
loop_
_entity.id
_entity.type
_entity.pdbx_description
1 polymer ?
#
loop_
_entity_poly.entity_id
_entity_poly.type
_entity_poly.pdbx_seq_one_letter_code
_entity_poly.pdbx_strand_id
1 'polypeptide(L)'
;MGWRFRRSISLGKGVRINVSKSGIGFSVGKRGARIGVGPRGVYTSFGIPGTGLYTINYLNKKKKQVSSSPNTQINNVSITYPPEILKKMPSKAPQYLLFIASFILLFTYTPLGILGFIIFAFYFYALSKKPISKAVSFFEKGKVAYNRGDYKSALDNFLKVIEIEPDAISLYKEIGIIYIHLGEDEKANECFEKYLFKYPEDLEAKTRYINLLIKVGQYQKALELMNSLPEEYKNSLHVINAMADCYIELNKPDMALAVLEKGPMRKRKTDTEEMKIFRYLLGTVYMKLGQKEKALKQFQKIYVEDSNFLDVAEILNEMEG
;
A
#
# COMPACT_ATOMS: atom_id res chain seq x y z
N MET A 1 -14.49 21.14 33.41
CA MET A 1 -15.67 20.36 32.96
C MET A 1 -16.37 21.13 31.85
N GLY A 2 -16.37 20.62 30.61
CA GLY A 2 -17.01 21.31 29.48
C GLY A 2 -18.48 20.91 29.33
N TRP A 3 -19.37 21.88 29.16
CA TRP A 3 -20.78 21.63 28.87
C TRP A 3 -20.93 20.80 27.57
N ARG A 4 -21.59 19.65 27.67
CA ARG A 4 -21.87 18.75 26.53
C ARG A 4 -23.29 19.00 26.04
N PHE A 5 -23.41 19.62 24.87
CA PHE A 5 -24.70 19.81 24.20
C PHE A 5 -25.01 18.63 23.28
N ARG A 6 -26.16 17.97 23.51
CA ARG A 6 -26.74 16.95 22.64
C ARG A 6 -28.25 17.14 22.61
N ARG A 7 -28.83 17.31 21.41
CA ARG A 7 -30.29 17.35 21.21
C ARG A 7 -30.70 16.18 20.31
N SER A 8 -31.72 15.43 20.71
CA SER A 8 -32.28 14.32 19.91
C SER A 8 -33.73 14.65 19.58
N ILE A 9 -34.06 14.73 18.29
CA ILE A 9 -35.40 15.05 17.79
C ILE A 9 -35.98 13.78 17.18
N SER A 10 -37.18 13.39 17.62
CA SER A 10 -37.90 12.23 17.09
C SER A 10 -38.72 12.64 15.88
N LEU A 11 -38.54 11.95 14.75
CA LEU A 11 -39.31 12.19 13.52
C LEU A 11 -40.49 11.22 13.33
N GLY A 12 -40.74 10.35 14.32
CA GLY A 12 -41.76 9.30 14.23
C GLY A 12 -41.22 7.98 13.63
N LYS A 13 -42.00 6.89 13.76
CA LYS A 13 -41.70 5.55 13.20
C LYS A 13 -40.31 4.97 13.55
N GLY A 14 -39.74 5.37 14.70
CA GLY A 14 -38.44 4.87 15.16
C GLY A 14 -37.22 5.62 14.60
N VAL A 15 -37.40 6.72 13.87
CA VAL A 15 -36.32 7.55 13.31
C VAL A 15 -36.04 8.75 14.22
N ARG A 16 -34.75 9.04 14.46
CA ARG A 16 -34.30 10.21 15.24
C ARG A 16 -33.12 10.92 14.59
N ILE A 17 -33.14 12.24 14.66
CA ILE A 17 -32.00 13.11 14.36
C ILE A 17 -31.29 13.44 15.67
N ASN A 18 -29.98 13.24 15.72
CA ASN A 18 -29.11 13.57 16.84
C ASN A 18 -28.18 14.72 16.43
N VAL A 19 -28.30 15.86 17.09
CA VAL A 19 -27.43 17.02 16.89
C VAL A 19 -26.47 17.13 18.07
N SER A 20 -25.18 17.23 17.79
CA SER A 20 -24.10 17.33 18.79
C SER A 20 -23.02 18.30 18.30
N LYS A 21 -22.10 18.71 19.19
CA LYS A 21 -20.91 19.49 18.82
C LYS A 21 -20.05 18.84 17.73
N SER A 22 -20.07 17.51 17.63
CA SER A 22 -19.33 16.77 16.60
C SER A 22 -20.04 16.72 15.24
N GLY A 23 -21.29 17.18 15.15
CA GLY A 23 -22.10 17.13 13.92
C GLY A 23 -23.44 16.44 14.10
N ILE A 24 -24.14 16.28 12.98
CA ILE A 24 -25.49 15.71 12.87
C ILE A 24 -25.38 14.20 12.60
N GLY A 25 -26.24 13.41 13.24
CA GLY A 25 -26.37 11.98 12.99
C GLY A 25 -27.82 11.54 12.94
N PHE A 26 -28.07 10.41 12.29
CA PHE A 26 -29.38 9.79 12.15
C PHE A 26 -29.38 8.42 12.81
N SER A 27 -30.47 8.03 13.45
CA SER A 27 -30.63 6.68 14.00
C SER A 27 -32.02 6.14 13.79
N VAL A 28 -32.13 4.86 13.48
CA VAL A 28 -33.38 4.13 13.28
C VAL A 28 -33.40 2.94 14.25
N GLY A 29 -34.52 2.75 14.94
CA GLY A 29 -34.76 1.57 15.77
C GLY A 29 -35.79 1.79 16.88
N LYS A 30 -36.15 0.69 17.54
CA LYS A 30 -37.11 0.69 18.64
C LYS A 30 -36.46 1.20 19.94
N ARG A 31 -37.25 1.43 20.99
CA ARG A 31 -36.69 1.79 22.31
C ARG A 31 -35.84 0.62 22.82
N GLY A 32 -34.55 0.86 23.03
CA GLY A 32 -33.60 -0.11 23.58
C GLY A 32 -32.61 -0.73 22.58
N ALA A 33 -32.87 -0.65 21.27
CA ALA A 33 -31.91 -1.09 20.25
C ALA A 33 -32.05 -0.24 18.99
N ARG A 34 -30.96 0.40 18.56
CA ARG A 34 -30.94 1.31 17.40
C ARG A 34 -29.66 1.21 16.61
N ILE A 35 -29.75 1.44 15.31
CA ILE A 35 -28.62 1.59 14.40
C ILE A 35 -28.59 3.04 13.96
N GLY A 36 -27.42 3.66 13.94
CA GLY A 36 -27.29 5.04 13.52
C GLY A 36 -26.00 5.34 12.79
N VAL A 37 -26.01 6.44 12.05
CA VAL A 37 -24.86 7.01 11.37
C VAL A 37 -24.62 8.39 11.97
N GLY A 38 -23.42 8.62 12.48
CA GLY A 38 -23.02 9.92 13.02
C GLY A 38 -21.64 10.35 12.54
N PRO A 39 -21.11 11.46 13.06
CA PRO A 39 -19.83 12.03 12.63
C PRO A 39 -18.62 11.10 12.82
N ARG A 40 -18.74 10.09 13.70
CA ARG A 40 -17.71 9.08 13.99
C ARG A 40 -17.95 7.75 13.27
N GLY A 41 -18.87 7.72 12.31
CA GLY A 41 -19.23 6.54 11.53
C GLY A 41 -20.52 5.86 11.98
N VAL A 42 -20.74 4.66 11.44
CA VAL A 42 -21.92 3.82 11.74
C VAL A 42 -21.76 3.21 13.13
N TYR A 43 -22.84 3.21 13.92
CA TYR A 43 -22.87 2.64 15.25
C TYR A 43 -24.17 1.87 15.53
N THR A 44 -24.09 0.94 16.46
CA THR A 44 -25.24 0.29 17.09
C THR A 44 -25.32 0.78 18.54
N SER A 45 -26.54 1.00 19.03
CA SER A 45 -26.79 1.41 20.41
C SER A 45 -27.81 0.47 21.03
N PHE A 46 -27.41 -0.12 22.16
CA PHE A 46 -28.25 -1.00 22.96
C PHE A 46 -28.43 -0.37 24.34
N GLY A 47 -29.64 -0.36 24.89
CA GLY A 47 -29.90 0.22 26.20
C GLY A 47 -31.19 -0.29 26.82
N ILE A 48 -31.27 -0.22 28.15
CA ILE A 48 -32.43 -0.69 28.89
C ILE A 48 -33.45 0.47 28.95
N PRO A 49 -34.68 0.31 28.44
CA PRO A 49 -35.69 1.37 28.48
C PRO A 49 -36.00 1.78 29.92
N GLY A 50 -36.08 3.09 30.19
CA GLY A 50 -36.48 3.62 31.50
C GLY A 50 -35.35 3.79 32.52
N THR A 51 -34.17 3.17 32.33
CA THR A 51 -33.07 3.23 33.31
C THR A 51 -31.98 4.25 32.95
N GLY A 52 -31.99 4.79 31.73
CA GLY A 52 -30.95 5.67 31.23
C GLY A 52 -29.62 4.98 30.88
N LEU A 53 -29.52 3.66 31.09
CA LEU A 53 -28.32 2.87 30.78
C LEU A 53 -28.30 2.47 29.30
N TYR A 54 -27.20 2.80 28.61
CA TYR A 54 -26.99 2.43 27.21
C TYR A 54 -25.50 2.27 26.87
N THR A 55 -25.22 1.40 25.89
CA THR A 55 -23.92 1.26 25.23
C THR A 55 -24.03 1.69 23.77
N ILE A 56 -22.91 2.16 23.20
CA ILE A 56 -22.78 2.52 21.80
C ILE A 56 -21.52 1.87 21.24
N ASN A 57 -21.67 1.02 20.22
CA ASN A 57 -20.59 0.35 19.52
C ASN A 57 -20.47 0.90 18.10
N TYR A 58 -19.33 1.50 17.77
CA TYR A 58 -19.05 1.97 16.40
C TYR A 58 -18.51 0.82 15.56
N LEU A 59 -19.16 0.54 14.43
CA LEU A 59 -18.85 -0.59 13.55
C LEU A 59 -17.52 -0.43 12.80
N ASN A 60 -16.92 0.76 12.80
CA ASN A 60 -15.67 1.06 12.08
C ASN A 60 -14.47 1.42 12.96
N LYS A 61 -14.53 1.19 14.27
CA LYS A 61 -13.36 1.44 15.13
C LYS A 61 -12.47 0.20 15.16
N LYS A 62 -11.47 0.14 14.27
CA LYS A 62 -10.32 -0.77 14.43
C LYS A 62 -9.83 -0.66 15.87
N LYS A 63 -9.86 -1.77 16.62
CA LYS A 63 -9.21 -1.86 17.93
C LYS A 63 -7.75 -1.43 17.73
N LYS A 64 -7.30 -0.42 18.47
CA LYS A 64 -5.88 -0.18 18.68
C LYS A 64 -5.36 -1.38 19.47
N GLN A 65 -4.84 -2.39 18.77
CA GLN A 65 -4.03 -3.42 19.38
C GLN A 65 -2.67 -2.79 19.70
N VAL A 66 -2.35 -2.81 20.98
CA VAL A 66 -1.03 -2.51 21.51
C VAL A 66 -0.06 -3.54 20.93
N SER A 67 1.09 -3.02 20.53
CA SER A 67 2.22 -3.68 19.89
C SER A 67 2.76 -4.91 20.62
N SER A 68 2.91 -6.01 19.89
CA SER A 68 4.01 -6.96 20.08
C SER A 68 4.37 -7.64 18.76
N SER A 69 5.66 -7.67 18.47
CA SER A 69 6.38 -8.37 17.38
C SER A 69 6.53 -7.67 16.01
N PRO A 70 7.77 -7.34 15.58
CA PRO A 70 8.09 -6.84 14.26
C PRO A 70 8.50 -8.01 13.35
N ASN A 71 7.56 -8.55 12.59
CA ASN A 71 7.81 -9.10 11.25
C ASN A 71 6.49 -9.54 10.64
N THR A 72 6.31 -9.25 9.34
CA THR A 72 5.07 -9.30 8.55
C THR A 72 4.13 -8.09 8.69
N GLN A 73 4.66 -6.90 8.40
CA GLN A 73 3.85 -5.93 7.67
C GLN A 73 3.66 -6.45 6.24
N ILE A 74 2.63 -7.27 6.03
CA ILE A 74 2.01 -7.31 4.70
C ILE A 74 1.52 -5.88 4.49
N ASN A 75 2.28 -5.14 3.67
CA ASN A 75 1.92 -3.81 3.23
C ASN A 75 0.48 -3.86 2.74
N ASN A 76 -0.45 -3.30 3.52
CA ASN A 76 -1.75 -2.90 2.99
C ASN A 76 -1.48 -1.68 2.11
N VAL A 77 -0.84 -1.90 0.96
CA VAL A 77 -0.71 -0.91 -0.10
C VAL A 77 -2.14 -0.63 -0.53
N SER A 78 -2.66 0.52 -0.13
CA SER A 78 -3.96 0.94 -0.60
C SER A 78 -3.81 1.27 -2.07
N ILE A 79 -4.14 0.33 -2.96
CA ILE A 79 -4.23 0.63 -4.39
C ILE A 79 -5.16 1.83 -4.55
N THR A 80 -4.60 2.94 -4.99
CA THR A 80 -5.30 4.22 -5.17
C THR A 80 -5.60 4.42 -6.65
N TYR A 81 -6.67 5.17 -6.93
CA TYR A 81 -7.02 5.47 -8.30
C TYR A 81 -5.88 6.19 -9.03
N PRO A 82 -5.58 5.79 -10.28
CA PRO A 82 -4.69 6.54 -11.14
C PRO A 82 -5.13 8.01 -11.23
N PRO A 83 -4.21 8.98 -11.05
CA PRO A 83 -4.55 10.40 -11.11
C PRO A 83 -5.14 10.81 -12.46
N GLU A 84 -4.79 10.10 -13.54
CA GLU A 84 -5.31 10.31 -14.88
C GLU A 84 -6.79 9.94 -14.97
N ILE A 85 -7.17 8.83 -14.34
CA ILE A 85 -8.56 8.39 -14.24
C ILE A 85 -9.34 9.38 -13.37
N LEU A 86 -8.79 9.79 -12.22
CA LEU A 86 -9.42 10.75 -11.30
C LEU A 86 -9.77 12.07 -12.00
N LYS A 87 -8.88 12.60 -12.86
CA LYS A 87 -9.13 13.83 -13.64
C LYS A 87 -10.29 13.70 -14.62
N LYS A 88 -10.49 12.51 -15.19
CA LYS A 88 -11.55 12.22 -16.17
C LYS A 88 -12.86 11.73 -15.53
N MET A 89 -12.86 11.44 -14.23
CA MET A 89 -14.05 10.94 -13.54
C MET A 89 -15.17 12.00 -13.52
N PRO A 90 -16.40 11.65 -13.94
CA PRO A 90 -17.54 12.56 -13.81
C PRO A 90 -17.85 12.81 -12.33
N SER A 91 -18.04 14.08 -11.96
CA SER A 91 -18.41 14.43 -10.60
C SER A 91 -19.79 13.84 -10.23
N LYS A 92 -19.90 13.32 -9.01
CA LYS A 92 -21.18 12.79 -8.50
C LYS A 92 -22.11 13.88 -7.96
N ALA A 93 -21.61 15.10 -7.75
CA ALA A 93 -22.37 16.23 -7.25
C ALA A 93 -23.67 16.52 -8.05
N PRO A 94 -23.66 16.63 -9.40
CA PRO A 94 -24.88 16.85 -10.17
C PRO A 94 -25.87 15.69 -10.03
N GLN A 95 -25.40 14.45 -9.87
CA GLN A 95 -26.27 13.29 -9.64
C GLN A 95 -27.01 13.43 -8.30
N TYR A 96 -26.30 13.76 -7.23
CA TYR A 96 -26.91 13.94 -5.91
C TYR A 96 -27.86 15.14 -5.88
N LEU A 97 -27.50 16.25 -6.53
CA LEU A 97 -28.37 17.43 -6.63
C LEU A 97 -29.67 17.09 -7.38
N LEU A 98 -29.58 16.43 -8.53
CA LEU A 98 -30.75 15.98 -9.29
C LEU A 98 -31.61 15.01 -8.48
N PHE A 99 -31.00 14.07 -7.77
CA PHE A 99 -31.71 13.10 -6.92
C PHE A 99 -32.42 13.80 -5.75
N ILE A 100 -31.73 14.69 -5.03
CA ILE A 100 -32.29 15.43 -3.89
C ILE A 100 -33.42 16.37 -4.37
N ALA A 101 -33.22 17.10 -5.47
CA ALA A 101 -34.25 17.96 -6.04
C ALA A 101 -35.49 17.17 -6.46
N SER A 102 -35.31 16.04 -7.15
CA SER A 102 -36.41 15.16 -7.56
C SER A 102 -37.14 14.55 -6.35
N PHE A 103 -36.39 14.21 -5.29
CA PHE A 103 -36.96 13.69 -4.04
C PHE A 103 -37.80 14.75 -3.31
N ILE A 104 -37.34 16.00 -3.23
CA ILE A 104 -38.11 17.10 -2.64
C ILE A 104 -39.40 17.36 -3.45
N LEU A 105 -39.27 17.42 -4.78
CA LEU A 105 -40.41 17.62 -5.68
C LEU A 105 -41.43 16.49 -5.61
N LEU A 106 -41.02 15.26 -5.27
CA LEU A 106 -41.96 14.16 -5.08
C LEU A 106 -42.99 14.43 -3.96
N PHE A 107 -42.61 15.19 -2.93
CA PHE A 107 -43.49 15.52 -1.80
C PHE A 107 -44.23 16.85 -1.96
N THR A 108 -43.72 17.78 -2.78
CA THR A 108 -44.36 19.09 -3.02
C THR A 108 -45.19 19.12 -4.30
N TYR A 109 -44.73 18.46 -5.36
CA TYR A 109 -45.34 18.42 -6.70
C TYR A 109 -45.06 17.06 -7.37
N THR A 110 -45.90 16.07 -7.05
CA THR A 110 -45.75 14.66 -7.47
C THR A 110 -45.44 14.45 -8.96
N PRO A 111 -46.10 15.10 -9.95
CA PRO A 111 -45.77 14.87 -11.36
C PRO A 111 -44.36 15.33 -11.73
N LEU A 112 -43.88 16.45 -11.16
CA LEU A 112 -42.51 16.93 -11.39
C LEU A 112 -41.47 16.05 -10.69
N GLY A 113 -41.78 15.51 -9.51
CA GLY A 113 -40.92 14.55 -8.82
C GLY A 113 -40.68 13.30 -9.65
N ILE A 114 -41.75 12.70 -10.20
CA ILE A 114 -41.67 11.52 -11.08
C ILE A 114 -40.83 11.83 -12.33
N LEU A 115 -41.09 12.97 -12.99
CA LEU A 115 -40.30 13.40 -14.14
C LEU A 115 -38.81 13.59 -13.81
N GLY A 116 -38.51 14.17 -12.65
CA GLY A 116 -37.13 14.34 -12.16
C GLY A 116 -36.41 13.00 -11.96
N PHE A 117 -37.09 11.98 -11.41
CA PHE A 117 -36.54 10.64 -11.29
C PHE A 117 -36.28 9.96 -12.64
N ILE A 118 -37.14 10.19 -13.65
CA ILE A 118 -36.92 9.69 -15.02
C ILE A 118 -35.67 10.34 -15.62
N ILE A 119 -35.53 11.67 -15.50
CA ILE A 119 -34.34 12.41 -15.97
C ILE A 119 -33.08 11.93 -15.23
N PHE A 120 -33.15 11.75 -13.92
CA PHE A 120 -32.05 11.21 -13.11
C PHE A 120 -31.65 9.81 -13.58
N ALA A 121 -32.62 8.92 -13.83
CA ALA A 121 -32.37 7.57 -14.32
C ALA A 121 -31.71 7.59 -15.72
N PHE A 122 -32.20 8.42 -16.63
CA PHE A 122 -31.61 8.59 -17.97
C PHE A 122 -30.19 9.17 -17.88
N TYR A 123 -29.97 10.19 -17.06
CA TYR A 123 -28.67 10.80 -16.83
C TYR A 123 -27.67 9.81 -16.22
N PHE A 124 -28.09 9.02 -15.23
CA PHE A 124 -27.28 7.97 -14.64
C PHE A 124 -26.92 6.87 -15.66
N TYR A 125 -27.91 6.44 -16.47
CA TYR A 125 -27.69 5.49 -17.55
C TYR A 125 -26.67 6.00 -18.57
N ALA A 126 -26.82 7.25 -19.03
CA ALA A 126 -25.89 7.88 -19.97
C ALA A 126 -24.47 7.96 -19.40
N LEU A 127 -24.31 8.30 -18.11
CA LEU A 127 -23.00 8.30 -17.45
C LEU A 127 -22.41 6.90 -17.33
N SER A 128 -23.21 5.88 -17.01
CA SER A 128 -22.74 4.50 -16.90
C SER A 128 -22.17 3.93 -18.21
N LYS A 129 -22.61 4.48 -19.36
CA LYS A 129 -22.13 4.08 -20.69
C LYS A 129 -20.78 4.71 -21.05
N LYS A 130 -20.35 5.76 -20.35
CA LYS A 130 -19.07 6.40 -20.63
C LYS A 130 -17.90 5.42 -20.43
N PRO A 131 -16.89 5.44 -21.31
CA PRO A 131 -15.73 4.54 -21.23
C PRO A 131 -15.04 4.65 -19.86
N ILE A 132 -14.84 5.89 -19.38
CA ILE A 132 -14.23 6.14 -18.07
C ILE A 132 -14.97 5.45 -16.92
N SER A 133 -16.30 5.41 -16.94
CA SER A 133 -17.08 4.75 -15.89
C SER A 133 -16.91 3.22 -15.90
N LYS A 134 -16.68 2.62 -17.08
CA LYS A 134 -16.30 1.21 -17.19
C LYS A 134 -14.89 0.97 -16.65
N ALA A 135 -13.92 1.85 -16.97
CA ALA A 135 -12.57 1.79 -16.43
C ALA A 135 -12.56 1.87 -14.89
N VAL A 136 -13.33 2.78 -14.29
CA VAL A 136 -13.51 2.85 -12.83
C VAL A 136 -14.06 1.53 -12.27
N SER A 137 -15.04 0.92 -12.94
CA SER A 137 -15.60 -0.36 -12.49
C SER A 137 -14.60 -1.50 -12.56
N PHE A 138 -13.82 -1.61 -13.64
CA PHE A 138 -12.76 -2.60 -13.76
C PHE A 138 -11.67 -2.38 -12.71
N PHE A 139 -11.27 -1.13 -12.47
CA PHE A 139 -10.30 -0.82 -11.44
C PHE A 139 -10.74 -1.28 -10.04
N GLU A 140 -11.99 -1.02 -9.65
CA GLU A 140 -12.50 -1.47 -8.36
C GLU A 140 -12.56 -3.01 -8.25
N LYS A 141 -12.94 -3.70 -9.34
CA LYS A 141 -12.89 -5.17 -9.40
C LYS A 141 -11.45 -5.69 -9.26
N GLY A 142 -10.50 -5.09 -9.97
CA GLY A 142 -9.09 -5.45 -9.91
C GLY A 142 -8.50 -5.26 -8.51
N LYS A 143 -8.82 -4.13 -7.87
CA LYS A 143 -8.45 -3.86 -6.48
C LYS A 143 -9.04 -4.87 -5.49
N VAL A 144 -10.31 -5.23 -5.65
CA VAL A 144 -10.93 -6.26 -4.79
C VAL A 144 -10.27 -7.63 -5.01
N ALA A 145 -9.96 -8.00 -6.26
CA ALA A 145 -9.26 -9.24 -6.57
C ALA A 145 -7.84 -9.26 -5.98
N TYR A 146 -7.08 -8.17 -6.13
CA TYR A 146 -5.75 -8.02 -5.56
C TYR A 146 -5.75 -8.20 -4.04
N ASN A 147 -6.69 -7.54 -3.34
CA ASN A 147 -6.84 -7.66 -1.88
C ASN A 147 -7.23 -9.07 -1.42
N ARG A 148 -7.77 -9.91 -2.32
CA ARG A 148 -8.06 -11.32 -2.07
C ARG A 148 -6.87 -12.24 -2.39
N GLY A 149 -5.77 -11.71 -2.92
CA GLY A 149 -4.63 -12.48 -3.42
C GLY A 149 -4.88 -13.13 -4.78
N ASP A 150 -5.99 -12.83 -5.46
CA ASP A 150 -6.26 -13.32 -6.81
C ASP A 150 -5.58 -12.41 -7.84
N TYR A 151 -4.28 -12.61 -7.98
CA TYR A 151 -3.40 -11.81 -8.83
C TYR A 151 -3.76 -11.92 -10.33
N LYS A 152 -4.25 -13.08 -10.78
CA LYS A 152 -4.67 -13.29 -12.18
C LYS A 152 -5.90 -12.44 -12.50
N SER A 153 -6.96 -12.55 -11.69
CA SER A 153 -8.15 -11.73 -11.88
C SER A 153 -7.86 -10.24 -11.70
N ALA A 154 -6.94 -9.88 -10.79
CA ALA A 154 -6.51 -8.49 -10.62
C ALA A 154 -5.87 -7.95 -11.90
N LEU A 155 -4.94 -8.71 -12.49
CA LEU A 155 -4.27 -8.38 -13.73
C LEU A 155 -5.26 -8.18 -14.87
N ASP A 156 -6.16 -9.14 -15.09
CA ASP A 156 -7.16 -9.07 -16.17
C ASP A 156 -8.05 -7.83 -16.08
N ASN A 157 -8.43 -7.45 -14.86
CA ASN A 157 -9.22 -6.24 -14.64
C ASN A 157 -8.40 -4.98 -14.86
N PHE A 158 -7.14 -4.93 -14.42
CA PHE A 158 -6.28 -3.75 -14.64
C PHE A 158 -5.85 -3.58 -16.10
N LEU A 159 -5.65 -4.66 -16.85
CA LEU A 159 -5.39 -4.57 -18.30
C LEU A 159 -6.59 -3.96 -19.04
N LYS A 160 -7.82 -4.33 -18.69
CA LYS A 160 -9.04 -3.68 -19.21
C LYS A 160 -9.14 -2.21 -18.88
N VAL A 161 -8.52 -1.76 -17.79
CA VAL A 161 -8.42 -0.32 -17.49
C VAL A 161 -7.48 0.36 -18.48
N ILE A 162 -6.33 -0.25 -18.78
CA ILE A 162 -5.35 0.27 -19.75
C ILE A 162 -5.92 0.28 -21.17
N GLU A 163 -6.71 -0.72 -21.55
CA GLU A 163 -7.41 -0.74 -22.85
C GLU A 163 -8.31 0.49 -23.05
N ILE A 164 -8.92 0.98 -21.97
CA ILE A 164 -9.83 2.13 -22.01
C ILE A 164 -9.07 3.44 -21.83
N GLU A 165 -8.07 3.45 -20.94
CA GLU A 165 -7.24 4.60 -20.61
C GLU A 165 -5.76 4.23 -20.77
N PRO A 166 -5.21 4.25 -22.00
CA PRO A 166 -3.82 3.90 -22.26
C PRO A 166 -2.82 4.79 -21.52
N ASP A 167 -3.23 6.02 -21.23
CA ASP A 167 -2.44 7.04 -20.52
C ASP A 167 -2.41 6.84 -19.00
N ALA A 168 -3.05 5.81 -18.45
CA ALA A 168 -3.03 5.49 -17.02
C ALA A 168 -1.67 4.92 -16.58
N ILE A 169 -0.59 5.68 -16.82
CA ILE A 169 0.80 5.27 -16.60
C ILE A 169 1.01 4.85 -15.15
N SER A 170 0.33 5.50 -14.21
CA SER A 170 0.47 5.16 -12.79
C SER A 170 0.06 3.73 -12.46
N LEU A 171 -0.79 3.10 -13.28
CA LEU A 171 -1.27 1.73 -13.07
C LEU A 171 -0.22 0.68 -13.39
N TYR A 172 0.78 1.00 -14.21
CA TYR A 172 1.88 0.08 -14.53
C TYR A 172 2.69 -0.31 -13.30
N LYS A 173 2.78 0.54 -12.26
CA LYS A 173 3.39 0.15 -10.98
C LYS A 173 2.67 -1.03 -10.34
N GLU A 174 1.34 -0.95 -10.24
CA GLU A 174 0.53 -2.00 -9.62
C GLU A 174 0.54 -3.28 -10.46
N ILE A 175 0.48 -3.15 -11.79
CA ILE A 175 0.58 -4.28 -12.72
C ILE A 175 1.96 -4.94 -12.65
N GLY A 176 3.04 -4.16 -12.56
CA GLY A 176 4.40 -4.68 -12.38
C GLY A 176 4.54 -5.49 -11.10
N ILE A 177 3.96 -5.02 -9.98
CA ILE A 177 3.91 -5.76 -8.71
C ILE A 177 3.12 -7.07 -8.88
N ILE A 178 2.00 -7.05 -9.60
CA ILE A 178 1.21 -8.24 -9.87
C ILE A 178 1.99 -9.25 -10.71
N TYR A 179 2.70 -8.80 -11.74
CA TYR A 179 3.55 -9.68 -12.55
C TYR A 179 4.67 -10.33 -11.72
N ILE A 180 5.28 -9.60 -10.77
CA ILE A 180 6.23 -10.20 -9.79
C ILE A 180 5.57 -11.33 -9.00
N HIS A 181 4.35 -11.12 -8.50
CA HIS A 181 3.61 -12.16 -7.76
C HIS A 181 3.23 -13.38 -8.61
N LEU A 182 3.10 -13.19 -9.92
CA LEU A 182 2.82 -14.25 -10.88
C LEU A 182 4.10 -14.93 -11.41
N GLY A 183 5.29 -14.42 -11.06
CA GLY A 183 6.58 -14.94 -11.55
C GLY A 183 6.94 -14.49 -12.97
N GLU A 184 6.20 -13.53 -13.53
CA GLU A 184 6.36 -13.02 -14.89
C GLU A 184 7.33 -11.82 -14.90
N ASP A 185 8.59 -12.07 -14.53
CA ASP A 185 9.56 -11.03 -14.20
C ASP A 185 9.91 -10.10 -15.38
N GLU A 186 9.92 -10.61 -16.62
CA GLU A 186 10.18 -9.81 -17.83
C GLU A 186 9.08 -8.76 -18.08
N LYS A 187 7.80 -9.16 -17.93
CA LYS A 187 6.67 -8.24 -18.06
C LYS A 187 6.65 -7.21 -16.93
N ALA A 188 7.05 -7.63 -15.73
CA ALA A 188 7.21 -6.71 -14.61
C ALA A 188 8.29 -5.64 -14.93
N ASN A 189 9.42 -6.04 -15.51
CA ASN A 189 10.49 -5.13 -15.91
C ASN A 189 9.98 -4.04 -16.87
N GLU A 190 9.27 -4.43 -17.94
CA GLU A 190 8.66 -3.47 -18.88
C GLU A 190 7.69 -2.49 -18.20
N CYS A 191 6.91 -2.98 -17.22
CA CYS A 191 5.96 -2.15 -16.49
C CYS A 191 6.67 -1.10 -15.62
N PHE A 192 7.75 -1.49 -14.94
CA PHE A 192 8.55 -0.54 -14.14
C PHE A 192 9.30 0.46 -15.01
N GLU A 193 9.87 0.05 -16.16
CA GLU A 193 10.51 0.97 -17.11
C GLU A 193 9.50 2.02 -17.61
N LYS A 194 8.30 1.61 -18.03
CA LYS A 194 7.22 2.52 -18.45
C LYS A 194 6.79 3.47 -17.34
N TYR A 195 6.63 2.96 -16.11
CA TYR A 195 6.20 3.77 -14.96
C TYR A 195 7.26 4.81 -14.57
N LEU A 196 8.51 4.37 -14.39
CA LEU A 196 9.60 5.23 -13.92
C LEU A 196 10.06 6.24 -14.97
N PHE A 197 9.81 5.99 -16.25
CA PHE A 197 9.98 7.01 -17.30
C PHE A 197 9.13 8.27 -17.01
N LYS A 198 7.92 8.10 -16.47
CA LYS A 198 7.03 9.23 -16.13
C LYS A 198 7.20 9.73 -14.70
N TYR A 199 7.53 8.83 -13.76
CA TYR A 199 7.69 9.12 -12.34
C TYR A 199 9.11 8.78 -11.85
N PRO A 200 10.14 9.49 -12.34
CA PRO A 200 11.53 9.16 -12.03
C PRO A 200 11.91 9.39 -10.56
N GLU A 201 11.08 10.08 -9.78
CA GLU A 201 11.33 10.38 -8.36
C GLU A 201 10.62 9.42 -7.39
N ASP A 202 9.84 8.44 -7.89
CA ASP A 202 9.15 7.47 -7.01
C ASP A 202 10.15 6.46 -6.44
N LEU A 203 10.65 6.76 -5.24
CA LEU A 203 11.63 5.93 -4.53
C LEU A 203 11.10 4.52 -4.20
N GLU A 204 9.80 4.38 -3.92
CA GLU A 204 9.22 3.08 -3.64
C GLU A 204 9.26 2.20 -4.90
N ALA A 205 8.84 2.77 -6.04
CA ALA A 205 8.90 2.08 -7.32
C ALA A 205 10.34 1.75 -7.72
N LYS A 206 11.29 2.67 -7.52
CA LYS A 206 12.72 2.41 -7.74
C LYS A 206 13.23 1.25 -6.90
N THR A 207 12.90 1.21 -5.61
CA THR A 207 13.34 0.12 -4.70
C THR A 207 12.79 -1.23 -5.13
N ARG A 208 11.50 -1.30 -5.47
CA ARG A 208 10.88 -2.52 -6.00
C ARG A 208 11.52 -2.96 -7.31
N TYR A 209 11.83 -2.01 -8.18
CA TYR A 209 12.45 -2.28 -9.46
C TYR A 209 13.90 -2.76 -9.31
N ILE A 210 14.69 -2.17 -8.40
CA ILE A 210 16.04 -2.64 -8.06
C ILE A 210 16.00 -4.11 -7.63
N ASN A 211 15.09 -4.47 -6.72
CA ASN A 211 14.95 -5.86 -6.25
C ASN A 211 14.58 -6.82 -7.38
N LEU A 212 13.71 -6.39 -8.30
CA LEU A 212 13.38 -7.16 -9.50
C LEU A 212 14.61 -7.34 -10.41
N LEU A 213 15.37 -6.27 -10.66
CA LEU A 213 16.57 -6.32 -11.50
C LEU A 213 17.63 -7.26 -10.93
N ILE A 214 17.84 -7.24 -9.61
CA ILE A 214 18.75 -8.16 -8.91
C ILE A 214 18.26 -9.61 -9.07
N LYS A 215 16.96 -9.86 -8.85
CA LYS A 215 16.37 -11.20 -9.00
C LYS A 215 16.54 -11.76 -10.42
N VAL A 216 16.44 -10.91 -11.44
CA VAL A 216 16.59 -11.31 -12.86
C VAL A 216 18.06 -11.33 -13.31
N GLY A 217 19.01 -10.94 -12.44
CA GLY A 217 20.44 -10.91 -12.75
C GLY A 217 20.88 -9.71 -13.59
N GLN A 218 20.04 -8.68 -13.73
CA GLN A 218 20.39 -7.42 -14.42
C GLN A 218 21.15 -6.45 -13.49
N TYR A 219 22.27 -6.93 -12.94
CA TYR A 219 23.04 -6.22 -11.91
C TYR A 219 23.55 -4.84 -12.36
N GLN A 220 23.95 -4.69 -13.62
CA GLN A 220 24.46 -3.42 -14.15
C GLN A 220 23.37 -2.33 -14.14
N LYS A 221 22.15 -2.65 -14.60
CA LYS A 221 21.01 -1.73 -14.52
C LYS A 221 20.60 -1.44 -13.07
N ALA A 222 20.65 -2.45 -12.20
CA ALA A 222 20.36 -2.27 -10.78
C ALA A 222 21.33 -1.26 -10.13
N LEU A 223 22.63 -1.34 -10.45
CA LEU A 223 23.65 -0.41 -10.00
C LEU A 223 23.42 1.01 -10.53
N GLU A 224 23.08 1.17 -11.81
CA GLU A 224 22.73 2.47 -12.39
C GLU A 224 21.54 3.10 -11.65
N LEU A 225 20.51 2.32 -11.39
CA LEU A 225 19.31 2.78 -10.68
C LEU A 225 19.61 3.12 -9.22
N MET A 226 20.40 2.30 -8.51
CA MET A 226 20.86 2.58 -7.14
C MET A 226 21.72 3.84 -7.07
N ASN A 227 22.56 4.10 -8.08
CA ASN A 227 23.34 5.33 -8.16
C ASN A 227 22.49 6.58 -8.43
N SER A 228 21.31 6.43 -9.02
CA SER A 228 20.34 7.51 -9.21
C SER A 228 19.52 7.85 -7.95
N LEU A 229 19.67 7.09 -6.86
CA LEU A 229 18.98 7.36 -5.61
C LEU A 229 19.59 8.59 -4.90
N PRO A 230 18.80 9.32 -4.10
CA PRO A 230 19.33 10.38 -3.25
C PRO A 230 20.40 9.82 -2.30
N GLU A 231 21.42 10.63 -1.98
CA GLU A 231 22.58 10.19 -1.17
C GLU A 231 22.20 9.60 0.20
N GLU A 232 21.13 10.09 0.83
CA GLU A 232 20.61 9.52 2.09
C GLU A 232 20.18 8.05 1.93
N TYR A 233 19.52 7.73 0.81
CA TYR A 233 19.07 6.36 0.50
C TYR A 233 20.23 5.51 0.01
N LYS A 234 21.12 6.07 -0.81
CA LYS A 234 22.32 5.40 -1.33
C LYS A 234 23.25 4.91 -0.22
N ASN A 235 23.36 5.69 0.86
CA ASN A 235 24.17 5.36 2.02
C ASN A 235 23.41 4.55 3.09
N SER A 236 22.18 4.11 2.80
CA SER A 236 21.49 3.15 3.66
C SER A 236 22.18 1.78 3.61
N LEU A 237 22.19 1.07 4.73
CA LEU A 237 22.84 -0.25 4.82
C LEU A 237 22.24 -1.25 3.80
N HIS A 238 20.93 -1.18 3.59
CA HIS A 238 20.23 -1.99 2.61
C HIS A 238 20.76 -1.77 1.18
N VAL A 239 20.89 -0.52 0.73
CA VAL A 239 21.39 -0.21 -0.62
C VAL A 239 22.88 -0.51 -0.74
N ILE A 240 23.67 -0.24 0.29
CA ILE A 240 25.10 -0.60 0.32
C ILE A 240 25.27 -2.12 0.14
N ASN A 241 24.51 -2.93 0.87
CA ASN A 241 24.53 -4.39 0.75
C ASN A 241 24.13 -4.83 -0.66
N ALA A 242 23.04 -4.29 -1.21
CA ALA A 242 22.57 -4.62 -2.55
C ALA A 242 23.57 -4.24 -3.65
N MET A 243 24.22 -3.07 -3.53
CA MET A 243 25.27 -2.64 -4.46
C MET A 243 26.51 -3.54 -4.37
N ALA A 244 26.93 -3.90 -3.15
CA ALA A 244 28.06 -4.80 -2.94
C ALA A 244 27.80 -6.18 -3.54
N ASP A 245 26.62 -6.74 -3.30
CA ASP A 245 26.15 -8.01 -3.87
C ASP A 245 26.19 -7.98 -5.40
N CYS A 246 25.63 -6.93 -6.02
CA CYS A 246 25.71 -6.73 -7.46
C CYS A 246 27.16 -6.68 -7.99
N TYR A 247 28.09 -6.03 -7.28
CA TYR A 247 29.49 -6.00 -7.69
C TYR A 247 30.20 -7.35 -7.52
N ILE A 248 29.83 -8.14 -6.50
CA ILE A 248 30.35 -9.50 -6.29
C ILE A 248 29.92 -10.41 -7.45
N GLU A 249 28.65 -10.35 -7.84
CA GLU A 249 28.09 -11.11 -8.97
C GLU A 249 28.69 -10.70 -10.31
N LEU A 250 29.01 -9.42 -10.48
CA LEU A 250 29.75 -8.92 -11.65
C LEU A 250 31.27 -9.20 -11.59
N ASN A 251 31.73 -10.00 -10.62
CA ASN A 251 33.14 -10.35 -10.38
C ASN A 251 34.06 -9.14 -10.25
N LYS A 252 33.59 -8.08 -9.57
CA LYS A 252 34.29 -6.81 -9.34
C LYS A 252 34.50 -6.57 -7.83
N PRO A 253 35.33 -7.37 -7.15
CA PRO A 253 35.47 -7.34 -5.70
C PRO A 253 36.06 -6.01 -5.18
N ASP A 254 36.91 -5.32 -5.95
CA ASP A 254 37.48 -4.03 -5.55
C ASP A 254 36.39 -2.94 -5.42
N MET A 255 35.43 -2.91 -6.35
CA MET A 255 34.30 -1.98 -6.30
C MET A 255 33.32 -2.35 -5.19
N ALA A 256 33.10 -3.65 -4.96
CA ALA A 256 32.30 -4.12 -3.84
C ALA A 256 32.88 -3.63 -2.50
N LEU A 257 34.21 -3.75 -2.32
CA LEU A 257 34.88 -3.28 -1.11
C LEU A 257 34.72 -1.77 -0.92
N ALA A 258 34.95 -0.98 -1.97
CA ALA A 258 34.81 0.47 -1.92
C ALA A 258 33.39 0.95 -1.55
N VAL A 259 32.35 0.19 -1.91
CA VAL A 259 30.98 0.46 -1.49
C VAL A 259 30.76 0.07 -0.03
N LEU A 260 31.20 -1.12 0.38
CA LEU A 260 31.05 -1.59 1.77
C LEU A 260 31.80 -0.70 2.77
N GLU A 261 32.91 -0.08 2.35
CA GLU A 261 33.65 0.87 3.19
C GLU A 261 32.86 2.14 3.55
N LYS A 262 31.82 2.47 2.77
CA LYS A 262 30.88 3.56 3.08
C LYS A 262 29.87 3.17 4.17
N GLY A 263 29.75 1.88 4.47
CA GLY A 263 28.89 1.38 5.54
C GLY A 263 29.40 1.76 6.94
N PRO A 264 28.57 1.59 7.98
CA PRO A 264 28.93 1.95 9.35
C PRO A 264 30.06 1.05 9.90
N MET A 265 31.31 1.49 9.72
CA MET A 265 32.51 0.79 10.24
C MET A 265 32.67 0.91 11.76
N ARG A 266 32.09 1.94 12.39
CA ARG A 266 32.24 2.22 13.82
C ARG A 266 30.90 2.65 14.42
N LYS A 267 30.40 1.83 15.34
CA LYS A 267 29.26 2.06 16.25
C LYS A 267 27.87 1.95 15.64
N ARG A 268 27.30 0.75 15.73
CA ARG A 268 25.93 0.53 16.23
C ARG A 268 25.88 -0.81 16.98
N LYS A 269 25.23 -0.82 18.15
CA LYS A 269 24.57 -2.01 18.68
C LYS A 269 23.35 -2.21 17.81
N THR A 270 23.41 -3.07 16.81
CA THR A 270 22.22 -3.48 16.07
C THR A 270 22.42 -4.92 15.64
N ASP A 271 22.01 -5.83 16.51
CA ASP A 271 21.73 -7.23 16.19
C ASP A 271 20.61 -7.24 15.14
N THR A 272 21.00 -7.01 13.89
CA THR A 272 20.07 -6.86 12.76
C THR A 272 20.57 -7.73 11.63
N GLU A 273 19.65 -8.44 10.98
CA GLU A 273 19.94 -9.28 9.81
C GLU A 273 20.76 -8.51 8.75
N GLU A 274 20.45 -7.24 8.52
CA GLU A 274 21.17 -6.38 7.56
C GLU A 274 22.66 -6.22 7.91
N MET A 275 23.01 -6.17 9.20
CA MET A 275 24.41 -6.07 9.63
C MET A 275 25.14 -7.40 9.49
N LYS A 276 24.44 -8.53 9.71
CA LYS A 276 25.00 -9.87 9.44
C LYS A 276 25.27 -10.05 7.95
N ILE A 277 24.32 -9.66 7.10
CA ILE A 277 24.49 -9.63 5.63
C ILE A 277 25.67 -8.73 5.24
N PHE A 278 25.76 -7.51 5.81
CA PHE A 278 26.89 -6.61 5.54
C PHE A 278 28.25 -7.24 5.88
N ARG A 279 28.37 -7.88 7.05
CA ARG A 279 29.61 -8.57 7.45
C ARG A 279 29.91 -9.76 6.55
N TYR A 280 28.87 -10.49 6.13
CA TYR A 280 29.00 -11.63 5.24
C TYR A 280 29.54 -11.19 3.87
N LEU A 281 28.94 -10.16 3.27
CA LEU A 281 29.41 -9.56 2.02
C LEU A 281 30.85 -9.01 2.16
N LEU A 282 31.18 -8.40 3.28
CA LEU A 282 32.55 -7.93 3.54
C LEU A 282 33.55 -9.09 3.66
N GLY A 283 33.17 -10.18 4.33
CA GLY A 283 33.98 -11.39 4.45
C GLY A 283 34.22 -12.07 3.10
N THR A 284 33.17 -12.21 2.27
CA THR A 284 33.25 -12.80 0.93
C THR A 284 34.10 -11.95 -0.02
N VAL A 285 33.97 -10.62 0.04
CA VAL A 285 34.82 -9.70 -0.73
C VAL A 285 36.28 -9.82 -0.29
N TYR A 286 36.58 -9.86 1.02
CA TYR A 286 37.94 -10.07 1.50
C TYR A 286 38.53 -11.42 1.06
N MET A 287 37.71 -12.49 1.03
CA MET A 287 38.14 -13.78 0.47
C MET A 287 38.51 -13.67 -1.01
N LYS A 288 37.66 -13.03 -1.83
CA LYS A 288 37.94 -12.79 -3.25
C LYS A 288 39.19 -11.95 -3.49
N LEU A 289 39.53 -11.05 -2.57
CA LEU A 289 40.74 -10.21 -2.60
C LEU A 289 41.97 -10.88 -1.96
N GLY A 290 41.88 -12.14 -1.50
CA GLY A 290 42.97 -12.86 -0.85
C GLY A 290 43.29 -12.39 0.58
N GLN A 291 42.48 -11.52 1.18
CA GLN A 291 42.67 -10.96 2.51
C GLN A 291 42.05 -11.87 3.59
N LYS A 292 42.52 -13.12 3.66
CA LYS A 292 41.95 -14.19 4.51
C LYS A 292 41.78 -13.80 5.98
N GLU A 293 42.78 -13.16 6.58
CA GLU A 293 42.71 -12.74 7.99
C GLU A 293 41.57 -11.75 8.27
N LYS A 294 41.31 -10.83 7.33
CA LYS A 294 40.21 -9.87 7.47
C LYS A 294 38.86 -10.54 7.25
N ALA A 295 38.78 -11.48 6.32
CA ALA A 295 37.58 -12.27 6.09
C ALA A 295 37.19 -13.08 7.33
N LEU A 296 38.14 -13.83 7.89
CA LEU A 296 37.96 -14.65 9.09
C LEU A 296 37.44 -13.82 10.27
N LYS A 297 37.99 -12.62 10.49
CA LYS A 297 37.48 -11.69 11.52
C LYS A 297 36.02 -11.26 11.31
N GLN A 298 35.53 -11.15 10.08
CA GLN A 298 34.12 -10.82 9.83
C GLN A 298 33.22 -12.02 10.06
N PHE A 299 33.60 -13.19 9.54
CA PHE A 299 32.82 -14.43 9.72
C PHE A 299 32.72 -14.85 11.18
N GLN A 300 33.80 -14.77 11.95
CA GLN A 300 33.77 -15.04 13.40
C GLN A 300 32.79 -14.12 14.15
N LYS A 301 32.74 -12.83 13.79
CA LYS A 301 31.77 -11.90 14.40
C LYS A 301 30.33 -12.28 14.09
N ILE A 302 30.06 -12.85 12.91
CA ILE A 302 28.73 -13.35 12.58
C ILE A 302 28.46 -14.61 13.39
N TYR A 303 29.37 -15.58 13.39
CA TYR A 303 29.20 -16.86 14.07
C TYR A 303 28.96 -16.74 15.59
N VAL A 304 29.66 -15.81 16.24
CA VAL A 304 29.45 -15.51 17.68
C VAL A 304 28.05 -14.94 17.94
N GLU A 305 27.49 -14.20 16.98
CA GLU A 305 26.17 -13.55 17.09
C GLU A 305 25.04 -14.51 16.68
N ASP A 306 25.26 -15.28 15.61
CA ASP A 306 24.35 -16.26 15.05
C ASP A 306 25.16 -17.38 14.35
N SER A 307 25.25 -18.54 15.02
CA SER A 307 26.01 -19.69 14.52
C SER A 307 25.38 -20.34 13.28
N ASN A 308 24.10 -20.08 13.01
CA ASN A 308 23.34 -20.70 11.93
C ASN A 308 23.11 -19.74 10.75
N PHE A 309 23.80 -18.59 10.73
CA PHE A 309 23.64 -17.62 9.66
C PHE A 309 24.31 -18.10 8.38
N LEU A 310 23.51 -18.43 7.37
CA LEU A 310 23.96 -18.90 6.04
C LEU A 310 24.94 -20.08 6.16
N ASP A 311 26.03 -20.04 5.41
CA ASP A 311 27.12 -21.02 5.32
C ASP A 311 28.36 -20.59 6.15
N VAL A 312 28.21 -19.63 7.07
CA VAL A 312 29.35 -19.07 7.82
C VAL A 312 30.11 -20.12 8.64
N ALA A 313 29.40 -21.09 9.22
CA ALA A 313 30.03 -22.17 9.99
C ALA A 313 30.91 -23.07 9.10
N GLU A 314 30.44 -23.38 7.89
CA GLU A 314 31.18 -24.18 6.91
C GLU A 314 32.42 -23.42 6.43
N ILE A 315 32.24 -22.15 6.08
CA ILE A 315 33.34 -21.25 5.68
C ILE A 315 34.43 -21.19 6.75
N LEU A 316 34.06 -21.09 8.03
CA LEU A 316 35.05 -21.04 9.12
C LEU A 316 35.82 -22.35 9.26
N ASN A 317 35.14 -23.50 9.17
CA ASN A 317 35.80 -24.80 9.22
C ASN A 317 36.80 -24.98 8.06
N GLU A 318 36.44 -24.53 6.86
CA GLU A 318 37.33 -24.56 5.69
C GLU A 318 38.53 -23.62 5.81
N MET A 319 38.42 -22.53 6.58
CA MET A 319 39.53 -21.61 6.83
C MET A 319 40.50 -22.10 7.91
N GLU A 320 40.05 -22.95 8.82
CA GLU A 320 40.83 -23.49 9.94
C GLU A 320 41.56 -24.81 9.59
N GLY A 321 41.10 -25.53 8.56
CA GLY A 321 41.73 -26.73 8.01
C GLY A 321 42.85 -26.45 7.01
#